data_AF-A0A7W7QZC0-F1
#
_entry.id   AF-A0A7W7QZC0-F1
#
_cell.length_a   1.000
_cell.length_b   1.000
_cell.length_c   1.000
_cell.angle_alpha   90.00
_cell.angle_beta   90.00
_cell.angle_gamma   90.00
#
_symmetry.space_group_name_H-M   'P 1'
#
loop_
_entity.id
_entity.type
_entity.pdbx_description
1 polymer ?
#
loop_
_entity_poly.entity_id
_entity_poly.type
_entity_poly.pdbx_seq_one_letter_code
_entity_poly.pdbx_strand_id
1 'polypeptide(L)'
;MTADLLRSPNTVLANAVDDALDVLRPRIREAAAERIVFTVGTQINGRPHIGTHLVQSLAFLIAEHARDEFGIDATVDFTALDNAPAKTISHDGRKCQLTYHHQLADHGIRALVTKHYAPLLDAMTRHTGIEYAVSTYTEQQAGPEFRAEFIRTLEHLDEIRYWLSPASGTAHIRLPCSVCGWAEKYADRTRLLELDDSGALFEAVCFDHGRYEADITPLGGGYIDLATLYRNVVKERSYPSDVAALHVMVKGGDWAPGCQLVDGAHAAIGEAAGPLPLRIFTPQILGSDGGKLSKSLLREAADAGLVMEGSPSGWLLDPSDWPGTHADYVNALSGLGELMLSNPRHFYRSYTTTALEALMTTRQPATSQSQAHGRPRNIQIYKQYFDLIASGEKTVEVRVAYDSMKRIKVGDLLNFTCRDENCLTRVTRVGRYRTFKEMFGTEDVKAVNPRATEAEQLRAIQAIFPAHKEALGVITFEIERVNPDE
;
A
#
# COMPACT_ATOMS: atom_id res chain seq x y z
N MET A 1 -17.57 -17.12 27.25
CA MET A 1 -16.23 -16.74 27.70
C MET A 1 -15.30 -16.80 26.50
N THR A 2 -15.18 -15.70 25.75
CA THR A 2 -14.16 -15.57 24.71
C THR A 2 -12.82 -15.39 25.42
N ALA A 3 -12.04 -16.47 25.52
CA ALA A 3 -10.64 -16.35 25.89
C ALA A 3 -10.01 -15.31 24.96
N ASP A 4 -9.30 -14.34 25.53
CA ASP A 4 -8.59 -13.33 24.76
C ASP A 4 -7.58 -14.06 23.87
N LEU A 5 -7.95 -14.29 22.60
CA LEU A 5 -7.22 -15.13 21.64
C LEU A 5 -5.82 -14.58 21.36
N LEU A 6 -5.54 -13.34 21.80
CA LEU A 6 -4.29 -12.64 21.59
C LEU A 6 -3.59 -12.38 22.92
N ARG A 7 -2.53 -13.15 23.19
CA ARG A 7 -1.51 -12.69 24.14
C ARG A 7 -0.70 -11.60 23.48
N SER A 8 -0.75 -10.40 24.03
CA SER A 8 0.01 -9.24 23.54
C SER A 8 1.50 -9.41 23.88
N PRO A 9 2.39 -9.52 22.88
CA PRO A 9 3.83 -9.61 23.13
C PRO A 9 4.38 -8.27 23.63
N ASN A 10 5.47 -8.36 24.38
CA ASN A 10 6.21 -7.19 24.83
C ASN A 10 7.31 -6.89 23.80
N THR A 11 7.15 -5.84 23.00
CA THR A 11 8.16 -5.40 22.02
C THR A 11 8.60 -3.97 22.30
N VAL A 12 9.85 -3.65 21.99
CA VAL A 12 10.42 -2.31 22.23
C VAL A 12 9.54 -1.23 21.59
N LEU A 13 9.16 -1.42 20.32
CA LEU A 13 8.35 -0.46 19.59
C LEU A 13 6.95 -0.31 20.18
N ALA A 14 6.26 -1.42 20.49
CA ALA A 14 4.90 -1.38 21.02
C ALA A 14 4.80 -0.81 22.46
N ASN A 15 5.93 -0.59 23.15
CA ASN A 15 5.97 0.15 24.42
C ASN A 15 6.34 1.63 24.27
N ALA A 16 6.82 2.02 23.08
CA ALA A 16 7.21 3.39 22.78
C ALA A 16 6.10 4.20 22.09
N VAL A 17 4.97 3.55 21.77
CA VAL A 17 3.85 4.13 21.03
C VAL A 17 2.53 3.76 21.68
N ASP A 18 1.55 4.66 21.59
CA ASP A 18 0.17 4.41 22.02
C ASP A 18 -0.69 3.91 20.84
N ASP A 19 -0.34 4.33 19.62
CA ASP A 19 -0.97 3.93 18.36
C ASP A 19 0.04 3.31 17.38
N ALA A 20 -0.41 2.37 16.55
CA ALA A 20 0.46 1.75 15.55
C ALA A 20 1.10 2.78 14.61
N LEU A 21 0.44 3.91 14.33
CA LEU A 21 0.91 4.93 13.40
C LEU A 21 1.74 6.04 14.03
N ASP A 22 1.99 6.02 15.35
CA ASP A 22 2.84 7.03 15.99
C ASP A 22 4.26 7.08 15.41
N VAL A 23 4.72 5.99 14.79
CA VAL A 23 6.00 5.93 14.06
C VAL A 23 6.08 6.91 12.90
N LEU A 24 4.94 7.36 12.36
CA LEU A 24 4.86 8.34 11.27
C LEU A 24 4.86 9.78 11.80
N ARG A 25 4.49 9.98 13.08
CA ARG A 25 4.24 11.29 13.69
C ARG A 25 5.41 12.28 13.59
N PRO A 26 6.69 11.87 13.78
CA PRO A 26 7.81 12.81 13.68
C PRO A 26 7.91 13.49 12.31
N ARG A 27 7.78 12.71 11.23
CA ARG A 27 7.88 13.21 9.85
C ARG A 27 6.61 13.91 9.40
N ILE A 28 5.43 13.47 9.85
CA ILE A 28 4.18 14.19 9.58
C ILE A 28 4.25 15.62 10.12
N ARG A 29 4.82 15.81 11.32
CA ARG A 29 5.02 17.14 11.92
C ARG A 29 6.06 18.01 11.19
N GLU A 30 7.04 17.39 10.55
CA GLU A 30 8.09 18.08 9.81
C GLU A 30 7.63 18.48 8.40
N ALA A 31 6.94 17.58 7.69
CA ALA A 31 6.70 17.69 6.26
C ALA A 31 5.62 18.70 5.84
N ALA A 32 4.74 19.12 6.77
CA ALA A 32 3.55 19.93 6.46
C ALA A 32 2.78 19.42 5.22
N ALA A 33 2.71 18.10 5.06
CA ALA A 33 2.19 17.45 3.86
C ALA A 33 0.68 17.63 3.73
N GLU A 34 0.21 17.90 2.51
CA GLU A 34 -1.21 18.00 2.18
C GLU A 34 -1.84 16.61 1.97
N ARG A 35 -1.02 15.62 1.60
CA ARG A 35 -1.44 14.23 1.40
C ARG A 35 -0.36 13.22 1.80
N ILE A 36 -0.78 12.00 2.13
CA ILE A 36 0.09 10.85 2.40
C ILE A 36 -0.14 9.79 1.32
N VAL A 37 0.94 9.32 0.69
CA VAL A 37 0.90 8.25 -0.32
C VAL A 37 1.49 6.98 0.27
N PHE A 38 0.65 5.97 0.51
CA PHE A 38 1.06 4.67 1.01
C PHE A 38 1.40 3.73 -0.14
N THR A 39 2.67 3.51 -0.42
CA THR A 39 3.12 2.60 -1.48
C THR A 39 3.21 1.16 -0.97
N VAL A 40 2.54 0.22 -1.65
CA VAL A 40 2.65 -1.22 -1.41
C VAL A 40 3.14 -1.94 -2.67
N GLY A 41 4.36 -2.47 -2.61
CA GLY A 41 5.00 -3.16 -3.75
C GLY A 41 4.82 -4.68 -3.68
N THR A 42 4.30 -5.29 -4.75
CA THR A 42 4.06 -6.74 -4.82
C THR A 42 4.70 -7.36 -6.04
N GLN A 43 5.46 -8.45 -5.87
CA GLN A 43 5.88 -9.29 -6.99
C GLN A 43 4.69 -10.05 -7.57
N ILE A 44 4.44 -9.87 -8.87
CA ILE A 44 3.30 -10.47 -9.56
C ILE A 44 3.56 -11.91 -10.04
N ASN A 45 4.14 -12.74 -9.17
CA ASN A 45 4.60 -14.10 -9.47
C ASN A 45 3.48 -15.17 -9.40
N GLY A 46 2.28 -14.82 -9.85
CA GLY A 46 1.07 -15.65 -9.81
C GLY A 46 0.07 -15.18 -8.75
N ARG A 47 -0.81 -16.10 -8.30
CA ARG A 47 -1.88 -15.76 -7.33
C ARG A 47 -1.31 -15.28 -5.98
N PRO A 48 -1.78 -14.18 -5.39
CA PRO A 48 -1.35 -13.79 -4.05
C PRO A 48 -1.79 -14.84 -3.01
N HIS A 49 -0.96 -15.08 -2.00
CA HIS A 49 -1.35 -15.85 -0.80
C HIS A 49 -1.85 -14.90 0.30
N ILE A 50 -2.37 -15.43 1.42
CA ILE A 50 -2.98 -14.61 2.49
C ILE A 50 -2.05 -13.52 3.03
N GLY A 51 -0.75 -13.78 3.14
CA GLY A 51 0.22 -12.79 3.62
C GLY A 51 0.35 -11.60 2.66
N THR A 52 0.22 -11.83 1.35
CA THR A 52 0.20 -10.75 0.35
C THR A 52 -1.09 -9.94 0.45
N HIS A 53 -2.24 -10.61 0.53
CA HIS A 53 -3.53 -9.94 0.74
C HIS A 53 -3.57 -9.15 2.04
N LEU A 54 -3.01 -9.67 3.13
CA LEU A 54 -2.97 -8.97 4.41
C LEU A 54 -2.16 -7.67 4.34
N VAL A 55 -0.97 -7.67 3.73
CA VAL A 55 -0.17 -6.44 3.55
C VAL A 55 -0.94 -5.43 2.70
N GLN A 56 -1.59 -5.88 1.63
CA GLN A 56 -2.39 -5.02 0.75
C GLN A 56 -3.59 -4.43 1.50
N SER A 57 -4.36 -5.23 2.22
CA SER A 57 -5.49 -4.76 3.03
C SER A 57 -5.05 -3.82 4.15
N LEU A 58 -3.93 -4.12 4.84
CA LEU A 58 -3.37 -3.25 5.85
C LEU A 58 -2.91 -1.91 5.26
N ALA A 59 -2.43 -1.84 4.02
CA ALA A 59 -2.09 -0.55 3.40
C ALA A 59 -3.31 0.40 3.34
N PHE A 60 -4.50 -0.11 3.00
CA PHE A 60 -5.73 0.68 3.00
C PHE A 60 -6.21 1.03 4.42
N LEU A 61 -6.15 0.07 5.35
CA LEU A 61 -6.57 0.30 6.73
C LEU A 61 -5.64 1.28 7.46
N ILE A 62 -4.34 1.20 7.20
CA ILE A 62 -3.33 2.17 7.68
C ILE A 62 -3.60 3.54 7.07
N ALA A 63 -3.89 3.62 5.77
CA ALA A 63 -4.21 4.89 5.12
C ALA A 63 -5.49 5.52 5.66
N GLU A 64 -6.54 4.72 5.90
CA GLU A 64 -7.77 5.17 6.58
C GLU A 64 -7.48 5.66 7.99
N HIS A 65 -6.74 4.89 8.77
CA HIS A 65 -6.41 5.26 10.15
C HIS A 65 -5.52 6.52 10.20
N ALA A 66 -4.58 6.68 9.26
CA ALA A 66 -3.75 7.87 9.13
C ALA A 66 -4.59 9.10 8.76
N ARG A 67 -5.52 8.98 7.81
CA ARG A 67 -6.45 10.05 7.44
C ARG A 67 -7.30 10.48 8.64
N ASP A 68 -7.86 9.50 9.34
CA ASP A 68 -8.76 9.75 10.47
C ASP A 68 -7.98 10.29 11.70
N GLU A 69 -6.73 9.86 11.93
CA GLU A 69 -5.88 10.30 13.04
C GLU A 69 -5.23 11.68 12.80
N PHE A 70 -4.68 11.90 11.62
CA PHE A 70 -3.87 13.09 11.31
C PHE A 70 -4.65 14.17 10.55
N GLY A 71 -5.82 13.85 10.00
CA GLY A 71 -6.63 14.79 9.21
C GLY A 71 -6.02 15.16 7.86
N ILE A 72 -5.06 14.37 7.37
CA ILE A 72 -4.35 14.56 6.10
C ILE A 72 -4.94 13.59 5.07
N ASP A 73 -5.10 14.04 3.82
CA ASP A 73 -5.59 13.15 2.75
C ASP A 73 -4.67 11.93 2.59
N ALA A 74 -5.23 10.77 2.25
CA ALA A 74 -4.45 9.55 2.13
C ALA A 74 -4.87 8.71 0.93
N THR A 75 -3.87 8.19 0.21
CA THR A 75 -4.06 7.32 -0.97
C THR A 75 -3.13 6.11 -0.89
N VAL A 76 -3.45 5.06 -1.64
CA VAL A 76 -2.58 3.89 -1.81
C VAL A 76 -2.00 3.86 -3.22
N ASP A 77 -0.69 3.63 -3.35
CA ASP A 77 -0.04 3.30 -4.63
C ASP A 77 0.34 1.83 -4.63
N PHE A 78 -0.36 1.02 -5.44
CA PHE A 78 -0.03 -0.37 -5.64
C PHE A 78 0.99 -0.52 -6.77
N THR A 79 2.22 -0.90 -6.43
CA THR A 79 3.25 -1.17 -7.43
C THR A 79 3.33 -2.67 -7.76
N ALA A 80 2.94 -3.04 -8.98
CA ALA A 80 3.17 -4.35 -9.56
C ALA A 80 4.63 -4.51 -10.00
N LEU A 81 5.42 -5.30 -9.27
CA LEU A 81 6.82 -5.58 -9.59
C LEU A 81 6.90 -6.66 -10.68
N ASP A 82 6.71 -6.23 -11.92
CA ASP A 82 6.73 -7.05 -13.14
C ASP A 82 8.14 -7.44 -13.61
N ASN A 83 9.18 -6.93 -12.95
CA ASN A 83 10.53 -7.51 -13.02
C ASN A 83 10.70 -8.79 -12.19
N ALA A 84 9.64 -9.29 -11.54
CA ALA A 84 9.68 -10.61 -10.93
C ALA A 84 10.08 -11.69 -11.97
N PRO A 85 10.88 -12.70 -11.57
CA PRO A 85 11.29 -13.76 -12.48
C PRO A 85 10.09 -14.64 -12.84
N ALA A 86 9.79 -14.75 -14.13
CA ALA A 86 8.75 -15.63 -14.66
C ALA A 86 9.32 -17.00 -15.04
N LYS A 87 10.52 -17.02 -15.62
CA LYS A 87 11.28 -18.23 -15.90
C LYS A 87 12.71 -18.09 -15.41
N THR A 88 13.31 -19.20 -15.00
CA THR A 88 14.73 -19.31 -14.69
C THR A 88 15.26 -20.60 -15.30
N ILE A 89 16.38 -20.52 -16.01
CA ILE A 89 17.07 -21.68 -16.58
C ILE A 89 18.53 -21.68 -16.13
N SER A 90 19.17 -22.84 -16.21
CA SER A 90 20.62 -22.97 -16.07
C SER A 90 21.22 -23.24 -17.44
N HIS A 91 22.23 -22.48 -17.84
CA HIS A 91 23.00 -22.66 -19.07
C HIS A 91 24.48 -22.47 -18.74
N ASP A 92 25.32 -23.46 -19.05
CA ASP A 92 26.76 -23.47 -18.74
C ASP A 92 27.10 -23.10 -17.29
N GLY A 93 26.36 -23.69 -16.34
CA GLY A 93 26.56 -23.44 -14.91
C GLY A 93 26.07 -22.06 -14.42
N ARG A 94 25.55 -21.21 -15.29
CA ARG A 94 25.00 -19.89 -14.95
C ARG A 94 23.49 -19.90 -14.99
N LYS A 95 22.87 -19.16 -14.07
CA LYS A 95 21.41 -18.99 -14.05
C LYS A 95 21.03 -17.79 -14.90
N CYS A 96 20.10 -17.98 -15.82
CA CYS A 96 19.48 -16.91 -16.61
C CYS A 96 18.01 -16.79 -16.21
N GLN A 97 17.45 -15.58 -16.29
CA GLN A 97 16.05 -15.33 -16.00
C GLN A 97 15.35 -14.49 -17.07
N LEU A 98 14.06 -14.75 -17.22
CA LEU A 98 13.11 -13.97 -18.01
C LEU A 98 12.08 -13.39 -17.05
N THR A 99 11.86 -12.07 -17.09
CA THR A 99 10.89 -11.42 -16.18
C THR A 99 9.46 -11.54 -16.70
N TYR A 100 8.47 -11.29 -15.84
CA TYR A 100 7.07 -11.24 -16.24
C TYR A 100 6.83 -10.19 -17.32
N HIS A 101 7.46 -9.01 -17.21
CA HIS A 101 7.41 -7.97 -18.24
C HIS A 101 7.77 -8.52 -19.63
N HIS A 102 8.93 -9.18 -19.76
CA HIS A 102 9.40 -9.72 -21.04
C HIS A 102 8.59 -10.92 -21.52
N GLN A 103 7.97 -11.67 -20.61
CA GLN A 103 7.14 -12.82 -20.98
C GLN A 103 5.73 -12.44 -21.44
N LEU A 104 5.10 -11.45 -20.79
CA LEU A 104 3.68 -11.15 -20.97
C LEU A 104 3.41 -9.84 -21.71
N ALA A 105 4.39 -8.94 -21.80
CA ALA A 105 4.24 -7.55 -22.23
C ALA A 105 3.17 -6.79 -21.42
N ASP A 106 3.04 -5.48 -21.66
CA ASP A 106 2.16 -4.59 -20.88
C ASP A 106 0.70 -5.11 -20.78
N HIS A 107 0.11 -5.56 -21.89
CA HIS A 107 -1.26 -6.08 -21.89
C HIS A 107 -1.45 -7.27 -20.95
N GLY A 108 -0.48 -8.19 -20.90
CA GLY A 108 -0.56 -9.39 -20.08
C GLY A 108 -0.30 -9.09 -18.60
N ILE A 109 0.53 -8.09 -18.30
CA ILE A 109 0.72 -7.57 -16.93
C ILE A 109 -0.56 -6.95 -16.42
N ARG A 110 -1.20 -6.08 -17.20
CA ARG A 110 -2.49 -5.47 -16.83
C ARG A 110 -3.57 -6.52 -16.61
N ALA A 111 -3.69 -7.51 -17.51
CA ALA A 111 -4.64 -8.61 -17.35
C ALA A 111 -4.39 -9.41 -16.06
N LEU A 112 -3.13 -9.65 -15.69
CA LEU A 112 -2.76 -10.32 -14.44
C LEU A 112 -3.16 -9.48 -13.22
N VAL A 113 -2.87 -8.18 -13.24
CA VAL A 113 -3.25 -7.24 -12.17
C VAL A 113 -4.77 -7.19 -11.99
N THR A 114 -5.51 -6.98 -13.08
CA THR A 114 -6.99 -6.97 -13.07
C THR A 114 -7.57 -8.26 -12.54
N LYS A 115 -6.98 -9.41 -12.89
CA LYS A 115 -7.51 -10.72 -12.48
C LYS A 115 -7.22 -11.06 -11.02
N HIS A 116 -6.03 -10.75 -10.53
CA HIS A 116 -5.52 -11.29 -9.27
C HIS A 116 -5.42 -10.29 -8.12
N TYR A 117 -5.44 -8.98 -8.40
CA TYR A 117 -5.19 -7.96 -7.39
C TYR A 117 -6.33 -6.93 -7.30
N ALA A 118 -6.81 -6.43 -8.44
CA ALA A 118 -7.88 -5.43 -8.47
C ALA A 118 -9.14 -5.80 -7.66
N PRO A 119 -9.63 -7.05 -7.64
CA PRO A 119 -10.82 -7.40 -6.86
C PRO A 119 -10.70 -7.09 -5.36
N LEU A 120 -9.53 -7.37 -4.77
CA LEU A 120 -9.26 -7.05 -3.37
C LEU A 120 -9.09 -5.54 -3.18
N LEU A 121 -8.31 -4.87 -4.03
CA LEU A 121 -8.04 -3.42 -3.92
C LEU A 121 -9.34 -2.60 -4.04
N ASP A 122 -10.22 -2.97 -4.98
CA ASP A 122 -11.55 -2.36 -5.15
C ASP A 122 -12.44 -2.61 -3.92
N ALA A 123 -12.37 -3.82 -3.34
CA ALA A 123 -13.12 -4.12 -2.12
C ALA A 123 -12.60 -3.33 -0.92
N MET A 124 -11.28 -3.17 -0.78
CA MET A 124 -10.68 -2.33 0.26
C MET A 124 -11.01 -0.84 0.06
N THR A 125 -11.07 -0.36 -1.18
CA THR A 125 -11.54 1.01 -1.51
C THR A 125 -12.98 1.20 -1.05
N ARG A 126 -13.88 0.23 -1.32
CA ARG A 126 -15.26 0.27 -0.83
C ARG A 126 -15.34 0.25 0.70
N HIS A 127 -14.47 -0.53 1.35
CA HIS A 127 -14.44 -0.68 2.81
C HIS A 127 -13.97 0.59 3.53
N THR A 128 -12.91 1.23 3.02
CA THR A 128 -12.17 2.31 3.70
C THR A 128 -12.44 3.70 3.14
N GLY A 129 -12.90 3.78 1.88
CA GLY A 129 -12.99 5.03 1.13
C GLY A 129 -11.63 5.59 0.69
N ILE A 130 -10.54 4.82 0.82
CA ILE A 130 -9.20 5.19 0.36
C ILE A 130 -9.05 4.76 -1.10
N GLU A 131 -8.76 5.72 -1.98
CA GLU A 131 -8.52 5.46 -3.39
C GLU A 131 -7.12 4.89 -3.62
N TYR A 132 -6.94 4.16 -4.72
CA TYR A 132 -5.64 3.63 -5.11
C TYR A 132 -5.29 3.90 -6.57
N ALA A 133 -3.98 4.01 -6.82
CA ALA A 133 -3.39 3.97 -8.15
C ALA A 133 -2.64 2.65 -8.35
N VAL A 134 -2.47 2.27 -9.62
CA VAL A 134 -1.67 1.12 -10.02
C VAL A 134 -0.49 1.62 -10.84
N SER A 135 0.70 1.21 -10.46
CA SER A 135 1.94 1.40 -11.20
C SER A 135 2.66 0.06 -11.40
N THR A 136 3.50 -0.04 -12.42
CA THR A 136 4.38 -1.19 -12.65
C THR A 136 5.83 -0.81 -12.39
N TYR A 137 6.68 -1.80 -12.09
CA TYR A 137 8.12 -1.55 -12.03
C TYR A 137 8.66 -1.09 -13.39
N THR A 138 8.15 -1.64 -14.49
CA THR A 138 8.48 -1.17 -15.85
C THR A 138 8.23 0.31 -16.04
N GLU A 139 7.08 0.84 -15.61
CA GLU A 139 6.78 2.27 -15.66
C GLU A 139 7.71 3.07 -14.74
N GLN A 140 7.96 2.58 -13.52
CA GLN A 140 8.86 3.25 -12.57
C GLN A 140 10.29 3.36 -13.12
N GLN A 141 10.88 2.28 -13.61
CA GLN A 141 12.26 2.30 -14.13
C GLN A 141 12.39 3.06 -15.46
N ALA A 142 11.29 3.30 -16.15
CA ALA A 142 11.27 4.14 -17.35
C ALA A 142 11.25 5.64 -17.00
N GLY A 143 10.85 6.00 -15.77
CA GLY A 143 10.77 7.39 -15.31
C GLY A 143 12.14 8.06 -15.20
N PRO A 144 12.25 9.36 -15.53
CA PRO A 144 13.52 10.07 -15.54
C PRO A 144 14.14 10.21 -14.15
N GLU A 145 13.32 10.33 -13.09
CA GLU A 145 13.79 10.38 -11.71
C GLU A 145 14.47 9.07 -11.31
N PHE A 146 13.87 7.94 -11.66
CA PHE A 146 14.47 6.62 -11.41
C PHE A 146 15.77 6.42 -12.17
N ARG A 147 15.81 6.82 -13.44
CA ARG A 147 17.00 6.65 -14.29
C ARG A 147 18.14 7.55 -13.85
N ALA A 148 17.85 8.81 -13.54
CA ALA A 148 18.84 9.75 -13.01
C ALA A 148 19.41 9.24 -11.67
N GLU A 149 18.57 8.74 -10.77
CA GLU A 149 19.03 8.21 -9.50
C GLU A 149 19.80 6.89 -9.67
N PHE A 150 19.37 6.00 -10.57
CA PHE A 150 20.16 4.82 -10.92
C PHE A 150 21.56 5.20 -11.40
N ILE A 151 21.68 6.16 -12.32
CA ILE A 151 22.99 6.64 -12.81
C ILE A 151 23.82 7.22 -11.67
N ARG A 152 23.23 8.06 -10.80
CA ARG A 152 23.90 8.57 -9.60
C ARG A 152 24.43 7.45 -8.71
N THR A 153 23.66 6.37 -8.51
CA THR A 153 24.14 5.24 -7.69
C THR A 153 25.33 4.49 -8.31
N LEU A 154 25.58 4.62 -9.62
CA LEU A 154 26.77 4.05 -10.26
C LEU A 154 28.05 4.83 -9.91
N GLU A 155 27.95 6.14 -9.68
CA GLU A 155 29.06 6.97 -9.20
C GLU A 155 29.55 6.53 -7.81
N HIS A 156 28.65 5.91 -7.05
CA HIS A 156 28.90 5.42 -5.68
C HIS A 156 28.97 3.89 -5.59
N LEU A 157 29.15 3.20 -6.73
CA LEU A 157 28.96 1.75 -6.79
C LEU A 157 29.93 1.02 -5.87
N ASP A 158 31.18 1.48 -5.78
CA ASP A 158 32.20 0.87 -4.93
C ASP A 158 31.88 1.00 -3.44
N GLU A 159 31.31 2.12 -2.99
CA GLU A 159 30.88 2.31 -1.61
C GLU A 159 29.64 1.47 -1.28
N ILE A 160 28.74 1.27 -2.25
CA ILE A 160 27.45 0.61 -1.98
C ILE A 160 27.39 -0.88 -2.25
N ARG A 161 28.31 -1.44 -3.03
CA ARG A 161 28.16 -2.81 -3.55
C ARG A 161 27.96 -3.90 -2.49
N TYR A 162 28.58 -3.77 -1.31
CA TYR A 162 28.39 -4.72 -0.20
C TYR A 162 27.12 -4.47 0.61
N TRP A 163 26.55 -3.25 0.58
CA TRP A 163 25.19 -3.02 1.05
C TRP A 163 24.18 -3.68 0.11
N LEU A 164 24.42 -3.61 -1.20
CA LEU A 164 23.54 -4.16 -2.24
C LEU A 164 23.61 -5.68 -2.38
N SER A 165 24.80 -6.26 -2.18
CA SER A 165 25.07 -7.69 -2.28
C SER A 165 26.15 -8.10 -1.27
N PRO A 166 25.79 -8.31 0.01
CA PRO A 166 26.77 -8.56 1.07
C PRO A 166 27.67 -9.78 0.85
N ALA A 167 27.15 -10.80 0.16
CA ALA A 167 27.86 -12.06 -0.04
C ALA A 167 29.00 -11.98 -1.06
N SER A 168 28.87 -11.14 -2.10
CA SER A 168 29.82 -11.09 -3.21
C SER A 168 30.36 -9.70 -3.51
N GLY A 169 29.64 -8.64 -3.15
CA GLY A 169 29.89 -7.29 -3.64
C GLY A 169 29.57 -7.13 -5.14
N THR A 170 28.98 -8.12 -5.80
CA THR A 170 28.52 -7.97 -7.19
C THR A 170 27.15 -7.32 -7.17
N ALA A 171 27.06 -6.06 -7.61
CA ALA A 171 25.76 -5.42 -7.80
C ALA A 171 25.04 -6.07 -8.98
N HIS A 172 23.95 -6.78 -8.70
CA HIS A 172 23.20 -7.49 -9.73
C HIS A 172 22.36 -6.51 -10.57
N ILE A 173 23.01 -5.85 -11.52
CA ILE A 173 22.42 -5.03 -12.58
C ILE A 173 22.16 -5.94 -13.78
N ARG A 174 20.89 -6.30 -13.98
CA ARG A 174 20.50 -7.15 -15.10
C ARG A 174 19.96 -6.26 -16.20
N LEU A 175 20.60 -6.37 -17.35
CA LEU A 175 20.16 -5.73 -18.59
C LEU A 175 19.61 -6.87 -19.44
N PRO A 176 18.31 -6.93 -19.72
CA PRO A 176 17.72 -7.96 -20.57
C PRO A 176 18.16 -7.81 -22.03
N CYS A 177 18.46 -8.93 -22.69
CA CYS A 177 18.79 -8.93 -24.11
C CYS A 177 17.63 -8.39 -24.93
N SER A 178 17.88 -7.43 -25.82
CA SER A 178 16.86 -6.80 -26.67
C SER A 178 16.18 -7.77 -27.66
N VAL A 179 16.80 -8.92 -27.94
CA VAL A 179 16.26 -9.94 -28.86
C VAL A 179 15.33 -10.92 -28.15
N CYS A 180 15.72 -11.43 -26.97
CA CYS A 180 14.98 -12.52 -26.31
C CYS A 180 14.54 -12.23 -24.87
N GLY A 181 14.90 -11.08 -24.30
CA GLY A 181 14.52 -10.65 -22.94
C GLY A 181 15.21 -11.39 -21.80
N TRP A 182 16.11 -12.33 -22.07
CA TRP A 182 16.84 -13.05 -21.04
C TRP A 182 18.01 -12.21 -20.50
N ALA A 183 18.24 -12.32 -19.20
CA ALA A 183 19.39 -11.74 -18.51
C ALA A 183 20.04 -12.76 -17.57
N GLU A 184 21.35 -12.63 -17.31
CA GLU A 184 22.02 -13.42 -16.28
C GLU A 184 21.51 -13.03 -14.89
N LYS A 185 21.08 -14.00 -14.09
CA LYS A 185 20.43 -13.77 -12.79
C LYS A 185 21.32 -13.03 -11.78
N TYR A 186 22.62 -13.34 -11.80
CA TYR A 186 23.61 -12.77 -10.90
C TYR A 186 24.47 -11.68 -11.57
N ALA A 187 24.23 -11.38 -12.84
CA ALA A 187 24.93 -10.32 -13.59
C ALA A 187 26.48 -10.44 -13.54
N ASP A 188 27.02 -11.66 -13.42
CA ASP A 188 28.47 -11.89 -13.26
C ASP A 188 29.31 -11.34 -14.44
N ARG A 189 28.68 -11.17 -15.61
CA ARG A 189 29.31 -10.64 -16.83
C ARG A 189 28.65 -9.35 -17.32
N THR A 190 27.88 -8.66 -16.47
CA THR A 190 27.49 -7.28 -16.74
C THR A 190 28.63 -6.37 -16.29
N ARG A 191 29.09 -5.48 -17.17
CA ARG A 191 30.20 -4.55 -16.89
C ARG A 191 29.80 -3.14 -17.27
N LEU A 192 30.01 -2.19 -16.36
CA LEU A 192 29.97 -0.77 -16.67
C LEU A 192 31.23 -0.44 -17.48
N LEU A 193 31.05 0.02 -18.72
CA LEU A 193 32.15 0.40 -19.62
C LEU A 193 32.46 1.88 -19.49
N GLU A 194 31.42 2.71 -19.54
CA GLU A 194 31.52 4.17 -19.49
C GLU A 194 30.43 4.73 -18.59
N LEU A 195 30.77 5.81 -17.87
CA LEU A 195 29.86 6.57 -17.02
C LEU A 195 30.24 8.04 -17.14
N ASP A 196 29.30 8.86 -17.59
CA ASP A 196 29.44 10.30 -17.68
C ASP A 196 28.10 11.01 -17.47
N ASP A 197 28.08 12.34 -17.60
CA ASP A 197 26.90 13.17 -17.41
C ASP A 197 25.72 12.81 -18.34
N SER A 198 25.99 12.13 -19.47
CA SER A 198 24.99 11.73 -20.47
C SER A 198 24.34 10.38 -20.16
N GLY A 199 25.02 9.51 -19.40
CA GLY A 199 24.50 8.21 -19.01
C GLY A 199 25.58 7.18 -18.71
N ALA A 200 25.19 5.91 -18.84
CA ALA A 200 26.03 4.76 -18.58
C ALA A 200 25.94 3.75 -19.73
N LEU A 201 27.10 3.34 -20.24
CA LEU A 201 27.23 2.28 -21.24
C LEU A 201 27.62 0.98 -20.52
N PHE A 202 26.88 -0.09 -20.78
CA PHE A 202 27.17 -1.42 -20.23
C PHE A 202 27.44 -2.45 -21.31
N GLU A 203 28.35 -3.38 -21.03
CA GLU A 203 28.44 -4.68 -21.72
C GLU A 203 27.67 -5.73 -20.90
N ALA A 204 26.86 -6.55 -21.56
CA ALA A 204 26.20 -7.71 -20.98
C ALA A 204 26.26 -8.92 -21.91
N VAL A 205 25.91 -10.11 -21.38
CA VAL A 205 25.98 -11.37 -22.14
C VAL A 205 24.64 -12.10 -22.12
N CYS A 206 24.09 -12.35 -23.30
CA CYS A 206 22.98 -13.27 -23.51
C CYS A 206 23.55 -14.68 -23.68
N PHE A 207 22.94 -15.67 -23.06
CA PHE A 207 23.37 -17.07 -23.25
C PHE A 207 23.15 -17.57 -24.68
N ASP A 208 22.23 -16.95 -25.42
CA ASP A 208 21.85 -17.33 -26.79
C ASP A 208 22.44 -16.38 -27.85
N HIS A 209 22.34 -15.07 -27.62
CA HIS A 209 22.74 -14.04 -28.59
C HIS A 209 24.15 -13.47 -28.38
N GLY A 210 24.90 -13.97 -27.39
CA GLY A 210 26.27 -13.52 -27.11
C GLY A 210 26.35 -12.15 -26.43
N ARG A 211 27.49 -11.47 -26.62
CA ARG A 211 27.78 -10.16 -26.02
C ARG A 211 26.96 -9.06 -26.70
N TYR A 212 26.48 -8.10 -25.93
CA TYR A 212 25.81 -6.91 -26.44
C TYR A 212 26.05 -5.73 -25.49
N GLU A 213 25.85 -4.53 -26.03
CA GLU A 213 25.92 -3.28 -25.30
C GLU A 213 24.52 -2.75 -24.99
N ALA A 214 24.40 -2.01 -23.90
CA ALA A 214 23.16 -1.37 -23.48
C ALA A 214 23.44 0.01 -22.90
N ASP A 215 22.95 1.03 -23.60
CA ASP A 215 22.95 2.42 -23.14
C ASP A 215 21.82 2.69 -22.17
N ILE A 216 22.14 3.33 -21.04
CA ILE A 216 21.19 3.81 -20.04
C ILE A 216 21.38 5.31 -19.86
N THR A 217 20.36 6.09 -20.19
CA THR A 217 20.37 7.56 -20.02
C THR A 217 19.21 7.99 -19.11
N PRO A 218 19.21 9.22 -18.57
CA PRO A 218 18.09 9.73 -17.79
C PRO A 218 16.76 9.74 -18.56
N LEU A 219 16.79 9.85 -19.89
CA LEU A 219 15.59 10.00 -20.72
C LEU A 219 15.15 8.70 -21.43
N GLY A 220 15.92 7.62 -21.32
CA GLY A 220 15.62 6.37 -22.01
C GLY A 220 16.82 5.45 -22.16
N GLY A 221 16.69 4.44 -23.03
CA GLY A 221 17.69 3.40 -23.25
C GLY A 221 17.19 2.01 -22.83
N GLY A 222 18.12 1.11 -22.51
CA GLY A 222 17.82 -0.28 -22.12
C GLY A 222 16.94 -0.42 -20.88
N TYR A 223 16.31 -1.60 -20.73
CA TYR A 223 15.53 -1.94 -19.54
C TYR A 223 16.45 -2.22 -18.35
N ILE A 224 16.13 -1.64 -17.19
CA ILE A 224 16.93 -1.79 -15.97
C ILE A 224 16.24 -2.81 -15.05
N ASP A 225 16.78 -4.02 -14.89
CA ASP A 225 16.33 -5.01 -13.90
C ASP A 225 17.31 -5.09 -12.71
N LEU A 226 16.95 -4.42 -11.60
CA LEU A 226 17.77 -4.43 -10.39
C LEU A 226 17.39 -5.56 -9.43
N ALA A 227 18.38 -6.16 -8.76
CA ALA A 227 18.12 -7.04 -7.62
C ALA A 227 17.37 -6.30 -6.49
N THR A 228 16.73 -7.10 -5.65
CA THR A 228 15.79 -6.68 -4.61
C THR A 228 16.28 -5.52 -3.73
N LEU A 229 17.52 -5.57 -3.20
CA LEU A 229 18.06 -4.48 -2.36
C LEU A 229 18.37 -3.24 -3.18
N TYR A 230 19.07 -3.40 -4.31
CA TYR A 230 19.42 -2.28 -5.19
C TYR A 230 18.19 -1.54 -5.73
N ARG A 231 17.17 -2.30 -6.15
CA ARG A 231 15.88 -1.74 -6.53
C ARG A 231 15.28 -0.86 -5.44
N ASN A 232 15.36 -1.26 -4.18
CA ASN A 232 14.81 -0.45 -3.08
C ASN A 232 15.63 0.81 -2.86
N VAL A 233 16.97 0.75 -2.93
CA VAL A 233 17.81 1.95 -2.81
C VAL A 233 17.46 3.00 -3.86
N VAL A 234 17.42 2.61 -5.14
CA VAL A 234 17.07 3.53 -6.23
C VAL A 234 15.63 4.01 -6.06
N LYS A 235 14.67 3.11 -5.90
CA LYS A 235 13.25 3.45 -5.78
C LYS A 235 12.97 4.43 -4.62
N GLU A 236 13.58 4.22 -3.46
CA GLU A 236 13.38 5.06 -2.28
C GLU A 236 13.99 6.46 -2.43
N ARG A 237 14.99 6.60 -3.31
CA ARG A 237 15.61 7.89 -3.64
C ARG A 237 14.98 8.59 -4.85
N SER A 238 14.13 7.87 -5.60
CA SER A 238 13.51 8.35 -6.85
C SER A 238 12.10 8.91 -6.67
N TYR A 239 11.61 9.03 -5.44
CA TYR A 239 10.32 9.68 -5.21
C TYR A 239 10.39 11.15 -5.66
N PRO A 240 9.35 11.67 -6.33
CA PRO A 240 9.32 13.07 -6.73
C PRO A 240 9.55 13.97 -5.52
N SER A 241 10.21 15.10 -5.72
CA SER A 241 10.39 16.14 -4.70
C SER A 241 9.09 16.93 -4.42
N ASP A 242 7.93 16.29 -4.59
CA ASP A 242 6.64 16.88 -4.26
C ASP A 242 6.52 17.07 -2.75
N VAL A 243 6.86 18.28 -2.30
CA VAL A 243 6.81 18.70 -0.90
C VAL A 243 5.40 18.60 -0.31
N ALA A 244 4.34 18.54 -1.14
CA ALA A 244 2.97 18.38 -0.67
C ALA A 244 2.62 16.92 -0.33
N ALA A 245 3.45 15.94 -0.71
CA ALA A 245 3.19 14.52 -0.48
C ALA A 245 4.22 13.88 0.46
N LEU A 246 3.73 13.29 1.56
CA LEU A 246 4.53 12.41 2.39
C LEU A 246 4.42 10.97 1.88
N HIS A 247 5.55 10.37 1.50
CA HIS A 247 5.58 8.99 1.02
C HIS A 247 5.86 8.01 2.16
N VAL A 248 5.02 6.97 2.26
CA VAL A 248 5.15 5.89 3.24
C VAL A 248 5.14 4.55 2.53
N MET A 249 6.18 3.74 2.72
CA MET A 249 6.22 2.37 2.21
C MET A 249 5.62 1.40 3.21
N VAL A 250 4.59 0.67 2.79
CA VAL A 250 4.01 -0.43 3.56
C VAL A 250 4.70 -1.72 3.15
N LYS A 251 5.45 -2.33 4.08
CA LYS A 251 6.25 -3.55 3.83
C LYS A 251 5.87 -4.65 4.81
N GLY A 252 6.02 -5.91 4.39
CA GLY A 252 5.95 -7.03 5.31
C GLY A 252 7.08 -6.97 6.34
N GLY A 253 6.83 -7.45 7.57
CA GLY A 253 7.80 -7.42 8.67
C GLY A 253 9.16 -8.08 8.38
N ASP A 254 9.21 -8.99 7.41
CA ASP A 254 10.47 -9.61 6.95
C ASP A 254 11.45 -8.62 6.30
N TRP A 255 10.97 -7.45 5.88
CA TRP A 255 11.83 -6.41 5.31
C TRP A 255 12.60 -5.61 6.35
N ALA A 256 12.21 -5.64 7.63
CA ALA A 256 12.85 -4.81 8.64
C ALA A 256 14.37 -5.07 8.76
N PRO A 257 14.87 -6.33 8.80
CA PRO A 257 16.31 -6.59 8.76
C PRO A 257 16.97 -6.18 7.43
N GLY A 258 16.27 -6.35 6.30
CA GLY A 258 16.79 -5.97 4.99
C GLY A 258 16.96 -4.45 4.83
N CYS A 259 16.14 -3.65 5.53
CA CYS A 259 16.23 -2.20 5.51
C CYS A 259 17.52 -1.67 6.15
N GLN A 260 18.16 -2.42 7.06
CA GLN A 260 19.49 -2.06 7.57
C GLN A 260 20.51 -1.89 6.44
N LEU A 261 20.46 -2.77 5.43
CA LEU A 261 21.36 -2.69 4.27
C LEU A 261 20.98 -1.53 3.33
N VAL A 262 19.68 -1.30 3.13
CA VAL A 262 19.18 -0.17 2.34
C VAL A 262 19.59 1.16 2.97
N ASP A 263 19.48 1.28 4.29
CA ASP A 263 19.87 2.48 5.04
C ASP A 263 21.39 2.69 5.02
N GLY A 264 22.17 1.62 5.13
CA GLY A 264 23.62 1.67 4.94
C GLY A 264 24.03 2.17 3.55
N ALA A 265 23.34 1.71 2.49
CA ALA A 265 23.55 2.21 1.14
C ALA A 265 23.16 3.70 1.01
N HIS A 266 22.02 4.11 1.58
CA HIS A 266 21.63 5.52 1.60
C HIS A 266 22.67 6.41 2.29
N ALA A 267 23.17 5.97 3.45
CA ALA A 267 24.21 6.70 4.18
C ALA A 267 25.53 6.78 3.40
N ALA A 268 25.90 5.72 2.67
CA ALA A 268 27.11 5.68 1.85
C ALA A 268 27.02 6.58 0.60
N ILE A 269 25.84 6.69 -0.02
CA ILE A 269 25.61 7.61 -1.16
C ILE A 269 25.56 9.06 -0.67
N GLY A 270 24.99 9.29 0.52
CA GLY A 270 24.79 10.62 1.09
C GLY A 270 23.43 11.22 0.76
N GLU A 271 23.37 12.54 0.69
CA GLU A 271 22.13 13.30 0.57
C GLU A 271 21.33 12.89 -0.68
N ALA A 272 20.03 12.69 -0.52
CA ALA A 272 19.11 12.39 -1.62
C ALA A 272 18.53 13.69 -2.20
N ALA A 273 18.10 13.64 -3.46
CA ALA A 273 17.48 14.81 -4.11
C ALA A 273 16.16 15.26 -3.43
N GLY A 274 15.52 14.37 -2.67
CA GLY A 274 14.32 14.63 -1.89
C GLY A 274 14.30 13.79 -0.60
N PRO A 275 13.30 14.00 0.27
CA PRO A 275 13.17 13.22 1.49
C PRO A 275 12.94 11.74 1.17
N LEU A 276 13.69 10.86 1.83
CA LEU A 276 13.45 9.41 1.76
C LEU A 276 12.07 9.08 2.34
N PRO A 277 11.36 8.08 1.78
CA PRO A 277 10.06 7.68 2.28
C PRO A 277 10.17 7.08 3.68
N LEU A 278 9.12 7.26 4.47
CA LEU A 278 8.93 6.49 5.70
C LEU A 278 8.69 5.02 5.37
N ARG A 279 8.90 4.13 6.35
CA ARG A 279 8.56 2.71 6.24
C ARG A 279 7.70 2.30 7.42
N ILE A 280 6.62 1.57 7.15
CA ILE A 280 5.83 0.88 8.16
C ILE A 280 5.82 -0.62 7.86
N PHE A 281 6.09 -1.42 8.90
CA PHE A 281 6.24 -2.86 8.78
C PHE A 281 5.01 -3.58 9.35
N THR A 282 4.28 -4.28 8.49
CA THR A 282 3.09 -5.03 8.86
C THR A 282 3.47 -6.39 9.48
N PRO A 283 2.56 -7.01 10.25
CA PRO A 283 2.74 -8.37 10.75
C PRO A 283 3.24 -9.38 9.71
N GLN A 284 4.18 -10.24 10.12
CA GLN A 284 4.64 -11.36 9.31
C GLN A 284 3.79 -12.62 9.62
N ILE A 285 3.48 -13.39 8.57
CA ILE A 285 2.77 -14.68 8.73
C ILE A 285 3.78 -15.82 8.73
N LEU A 286 3.71 -16.67 9.77
CA LEU A 286 4.63 -17.77 10.02
C LEU A 286 3.92 -19.13 9.88
N GLY A 287 4.65 -20.12 9.37
CA GLY A 287 4.27 -21.53 9.45
C GLY A 287 4.43 -22.07 10.88
N SER A 288 4.08 -23.34 11.06
CA SER A 288 4.24 -24.06 12.33
C SER A 288 5.70 -24.25 12.76
N ASP A 289 6.62 -24.24 11.80
CA ASP A 289 8.07 -24.30 11.98
C ASP A 289 8.71 -22.94 12.30
N GLY A 290 7.91 -21.86 12.34
CA GLY A 290 8.40 -20.49 12.51
C GLY A 290 8.95 -19.85 11.23
N GLY A 291 8.93 -20.56 10.09
CA GLY A 291 9.33 -20.04 8.79
C GLY A 291 8.31 -19.06 8.23
N LYS A 292 8.75 -18.10 7.41
CA LYS A 292 7.83 -17.18 6.70
C LYS A 292 6.94 -17.99 5.76
N LEU A 293 5.63 -17.74 5.81
CA LEU A 293 4.69 -18.27 4.83
C LEU A 293 5.12 -17.85 3.42
N SER A 294 5.51 -18.81 2.60
CA SER A 294 5.89 -18.60 1.21
C SER A 294 5.55 -19.83 0.37
N LYS A 295 5.24 -19.61 -0.92
CA LYS A 295 4.94 -20.69 -1.85
C LYS A 295 6.13 -21.60 -2.13
N SER A 296 7.36 -21.09 -2.06
CA SER A 296 8.58 -21.88 -2.25
C SER A 296 8.78 -22.86 -1.09
N LEU A 297 8.70 -22.38 0.15
CA LEU A 297 8.93 -23.20 1.35
C LEU A 297 7.96 -24.39 1.40
N LEU A 298 6.71 -24.18 0.99
CA LEU A 298 5.71 -25.25 0.99
C LEU A 298 5.88 -26.25 -0.17
N ARG A 299 6.38 -25.79 -1.33
CA ARG A 299 6.78 -26.71 -2.40
C ARG A 299 7.97 -27.56 -1.97
N GLU A 300 8.97 -26.95 -1.34
CA GLU A 300 10.13 -27.66 -0.80
C GLU A 300 9.70 -28.69 0.27
N ALA A 301 8.77 -28.32 1.17
CA ALA A 301 8.22 -29.25 2.17
C ALA A 301 7.43 -30.40 1.54
N ALA A 302 6.62 -30.12 0.51
CA ALA A 302 5.88 -31.14 -0.24
C ALA A 302 6.82 -32.09 -1.01
N ASP A 303 7.83 -31.55 -1.68
CA ASP A 303 8.86 -32.32 -2.40
C ASP A 303 9.70 -33.18 -1.44
N ALA A 304 9.89 -32.72 -0.20
CA ALA A 304 10.55 -33.47 0.87
C ALA A 304 9.67 -34.54 1.55
N GLY A 305 8.41 -34.69 1.12
CA GLY A 305 7.48 -35.67 1.70
C GLY A 305 7.08 -35.39 3.15
N LEU A 306 7.30 -34.16 3.63
CA LEU A 306 6.91 -33.73 4.97
C LEU A 306 5.40 -33.48 4.98
N VAL A 307 4.62 -34.49 5.39
CA VAL A 307 3.20 -34.31 5.70
C VAL A 307 3.13 -33.44 6.95
N MET A 308 2.77 -32.17 6.78
CA MET A 308 2.53 -31.27 7.91
C MET A 308 1.21 -31.68 8.58
N GLU A 309 1.28 -32.36 9.72
CA GLU A 309 0.13 -32.49 10.61
C GLU A 309 -0.38 -31.09 10.96
N GLY A 310 -1.68 -30.84 10.75
CA GLY A 310 -2.25 -29.49 10.87
C GLY A 310 -1.91 -28.55 9.72
N SER A 311 -1.72 -29.09 8.51
CA SER A 311 -1.47 -28.31 7.29
C SER A 311 -2.45 -27.14 7.19
N PRO A 312 -1.97 -25.90 6.96
CA PRO A 312 -2.82 -24.73 6.86
C PRO A 312 -3.90 -24.95 5.79
N SER A 313 -5.13 -24.52 6.05
CA SER A 313 -6.20 -24.55 5.06
C SER A 313 -5.72 -23.98 3.72
N GLY A 314 -6.13 -24.62 2.60
CA GLY A 314 -5.68 -24.27 1.24
C GLY A 314 -5.83 -22.78 0.90
N TRP A 315 -6.87 -22.14 1.45
CA TRP A 315 -7.15 -20.72 1.24
C TRP A 315 -6.07 -19.77 1.78
N LEU A 316 -5.22 -20.21 2.71
CA LEU A 316 -4.07 -19.43 3.18
C LEU A 316 -3.00 -19.25 2.08
N LEU A 317 -2.94 -20.19 1.12
CA LEU A 317 -2.01 -20.17 -0.01
C LEU A 317 -2.64 -19.65 -1.28
N ASP A 318 -3.92 -19.99 -1.48
CA ASP A 318 -4.72 -19.51 -2.58
C ASP A 318 -6.08 -19.05 -2.05
N PRO A 319 -6.26 -17.76 -1.76
CA PRO A 319 -7.50 -17.20 -1.26
C PRO A 319 -8.74 -17.46 -2.12
N SER A 320 -8.59 -17.97 -3.36
CA SER A 320 -9.73 -18.48 -4.14
C SER A 320 -10.44 -19.68 -3.51
N ASP A 321 -9.75 -20.40 -2.63
CA ASP A 321 -10.26 -21.60 -1.97
C ASP A 321 -10.98 -21.27 -0.64
N TRP A 322 -11.20 -19.97 -0.36
CA TRP A 322 -11.94 -19.54 0.83
C TRP A 322 -13.34 -20.19 0.85
N PRO A 323 -13.77 -20.78 1.98
CA PRO A 323 -15.02 -21.54 2.04
C PRO A 323 -16.30 -20.68 1.92
N GLY A 324 -16.20 -19.37 2.19
CA GLY A 324 -17.31 -18.42 2.07
C GLY A 324 -17.31 -17.64 0.75
N THR A 325 -18.13 -16.60 0.67
CA THR A 325 -18.09 -15.69 -0.48
C THR A 325 -16.84 -14.80 -0.46
N HIS A 326 -16.51 -14.18 -1.59
CA HIS A 326 -15.44 -13.18 -1.63
C HIS A 326 -15.71 -11.99 -0.68
N ALA A 327 -16.98 -11.61 -0.49
CA ALA A 327 -17.34 -10.57 0.47
C ALA A 327 -17.06 -11.02 1.92
N ASP A 328 -17.38 -12.26 2.26
CA ASP A 328 -17.07 -12.83 3.59
C ASP A 328 -15.56 -12.86 3.84
N TYR A 329 -14.77 -13.22 2.82
CA TYR A 329 -13.32 -13.19 2.88
C TYR A 329 -12.77 -11.79 3.18
N VAL A 330 -13.22 -10.78 2.42
CA VAL A 330 -12.78 -9.39 2.60
C VAL A 330 -13.20 -8.87 3.97
N ASN A 331 -14.40 -9.20 4.45
CA ASN A 331 -14.87 -8.84 5.79
C ASN A 331 -14.01 -9.46 6.89
N ALA A 332 -13.68 -10.75 6.79
CA ALA A 332 -12.81 -11.44 7.73
C ALA A 332 -11.40 -10.84 7.73
N LEU A 333 -10.86 -10.53 6.55
CA LEU A 333 -9.54 -9.92 6.40
C LEU A 333 -9.48 -8.49 6.95
N SER A 334 -10.53 -7.70 6.71
CA SER A 334 -10.65 -6.33 7.21
C SER A 334 -10.77 -6.32 8.74
N GLY A 335 -11.63 -7.17 9.31
CA GLY A 335 -11.77 -7.29 10.76
C GLY A 335 -10.51 -7.80 11.47
N LEU A 336 -9.71 -8.63 10.79
CA LEU A 336 -8.38 -9.00 11.26
C LEU A 336 -7.41 -7.81 11.24
N GLY A 337 -7.38 -7.02 10.17
CA GLY A 337 -6.53 -5.84 10.07
C GLY A 337 -6.89 -4.76 11.10
N GLU A 338 -8.19 -4.52 11.32
CA GLU A 338 -8.70 -3.61 12.35
C GLU A 338 -8.29 -4.06 13.75
N LEU A 339 -8.32 -5.37 14.02
CA LEU A 339 -7.79 -5.94 15.27
C LEU A 339 -6.30 -5.72 15.44
N MET A 340 -5.54 -5.86 14.36
CA MET A 340 -4.09 -5.63 14.39
C MET A 340 -3.81 -4.17 14.71
N LEU A 341 -4.55 -3.23 14.13
CA LEU A 341 -4.38 -1.80 14.34
C LEU A 341 -4.92 -1.31 15.70
N SER A 342 -5.86 -2.03 16.32
CA SER A 342 -6.49 -1.61 17.58
C SER A 342 -5.54 -1.55 18.79
N ASN A 343 -4.37 -2.18 18.70
CA ASN A 343 -3.34 -2.12 19.71
C ASN A 343 -1.96 -2.28 19.07
N PRO A 344 -0.98 -1.42 19.36
CA PRO A 344 0.38 -1.57 18.83
C PRO A 344 1.00 -2.95 19.05
N ARG A 345 0.66 -3.63 20.15
CA ARG A 345 1.15 -4.99 20.43
C ARG A 345 0.55 -6.05 19.50
N HIS A 346 -0.63 -5.81 18.94
CA HIS A 346 -1.20 -6.67 17.89
C HIS A 346 -0.58 -6.37 16.53
N PHE A 347 -0.23 -5.11 16.25
CA PHE A 347 0.37 -4.73 14.97
C PHE A 347 1.86 -5.12 14.88
N TYR A 348 2.65 -4.83 15.91
CA TYR A 348 4.10 -5.04 15.91
C TYR A 348 4.49 -6.43 16.42
N ARG A 349 3.99 -7.47 15.72
CA ARG A 349 4.30 -8.89 15.98
C ARG A 349 4.06 -9.77 14.76
N SER A 350 4.43 -11.05 14.87
CA SER A 350 4.13 -12.07 13.87
C SER A 350 2.93 -12.93 14.29
N TYR A 351 2.25 -13.53 13.31
CA TYR A 351 1.11 -14.43 13.50
C TYR A 351 1.39 -15.77 12.83
N THR A 352 1.06 -16.87 13.49
CA THR A 352 1.11 -18.18 12.85
C THR A 352 -0.09 -18.37 11.92
N THR A 353 0.01 -19.25 10.93
CA THR A 353 -1.11 -19.65 10.07
C THR A 353 -2.31 -20.14 10.88
N THR A 354 -2.08 -20.93 11.93
CA THR A 354 -3.14 -21.41 12.84
C THR A 354 -3.83 -20.26 13.58
N ALA A 355 -3.07 -19.28 14.09
CA ALA A 355 -3.65 -18.12 14.75
C ALA A 355 -4.46 -17.28 13.76
N LEU A 356 -3.96 -17.10 12.54
CA LEU A 356 -4.64 -16.36 11.49
C LEU A 356 -5.98 -17.02 11.12
N GLU A 357 -5.95 -18.34 10.90
CA GLU A 357 -7.13 -19.14 10.60
C GLU A 357 -8.17 -19.07 11.71
N ALA A 358 -7.76 -19.25 12.97
CA ALA A 358 -8.66 -19.10 14.11
C ALA A 358 -9.28 -17.69 14.13
N LEU A 359 -8.49 -16.63 13.97
CA LEU A 359 -8.99 -15.25 14.01
C LEU A 359 -9.94 -14.93 12.85
N MET A 360 -9.71 -15.46 11.65
CA MET A 360 -10.55 -15.19 10.49
C MET A 360 -11.82 -16.04 10.43
N THR A 361 -11.84 -17.21 11.07
CA THR A 361 -12.98 -18.16 11.01
C THR A 361 -13.86 -18.13 12.25
N THR A 362 -13.30 -17.84 13.43
CA THR A 362 -14.07 -17.82 14.70
C THR A 362 -14.69 -16.46 14.99
N ARG A 363 -14.21 -15.40 14.35
CA ARG A 363 -14.79 -14.07 14.51
C ARG A 363 -16.04 -13.96 13.65
N GLN A 364 -17.19 -13.80 14.31
CA GLN A 364 -18.25 -13.01 13.70
C GLN A 364 -17.68 -11.62 13.38
N PRO A 365 -18.07 -10.98 12.26
CA PRO A 365 -17.70 -9.60 11.98
C PRO A 365 -17.90 -8.82 13.28
N ALA A 366 -16.87 -8.12 13.75
CA ALA A 366 -17.00 -7.35 14.98
C ALA A 366 -18.30 -6.55 14.84
N THR A 367 -19.30 -6.84 15.69
CA THR A 367 -20.47 -5.98 15.82
C THR A 367 -19.89 -4.65 16.22
N SER A 368 -19.73 -3.77 15.20
CA SER A 368 -18.95 -2.54 15.21
C SER A 368 -18.51 -2.22 16.63
N GLN A 369 -17.28 -2.60 17.01
CA GLN A 369 -16.75 -1.99 18.22
C GLN A 369 -16.83 -0.51 17.92
N SER A 370 -17.71 0.19 18.64
CA SER A 370 -17.80 1.63 18.57
C SER A 370 -16.37 2.12 18.64
N GLN A 371 -16.01 3.00 17.71
CA GLN A 371 -14.81 3.82 17.82
C GLN A 371 -14.63 4.15 19.30
N ALA A 372 -13.42 3.96 19.84
CA ALA A 372 -13.13 4.21 21.25
C ALA A 372 -13.91 5.44 21.69
N HIS A 373 -14.95 5.23 22.51
CA HIS A 373 -16.00 6.21 22.72
C HIS A 373 -15.35 7.56 23.10
N GLY A 374 -15.53 8.57 22.25
CA GLY A 374 -15.08 9.94 22.51
C GLY A 374 -13.99 10.51 21.61
N ARG A 375 -13.34 9.74 20.71
CA ARG A 375 -12.35 10.31 19.77
C ARG A 375 -13.04 10.81 18.48
N PRO A 376 -12.97 12.10 18.12
CA PRO A 376 -13.58 12.62 16.90
C PRO A 376 -12.98 11.99 15.65
N ARG A 377 -13.82 11.68 14.66
CA ARG A 377 -13.36 11.25 13.33
C ARG A 377 -13.08 12.46 12.46
N ASN A 378 -11.88 12.56 11.91
CA ASN A 378 -11.54 13.64 10.98
C ASN A 378 -12.19 13.42 9.61
N ILE A 379 -12.84 14.46 9.08
CA ILE A 379 -13.42 14.48 7.73
C ILE A 379 -12.91 15.72 7.01
N GLN A 380 -12.04 15.51 6.02
CA GLN A 380 -11.60 16.61 5.16
C GLN A 380 -12.74 17.07 4.24
N ILE A 381 -12.84 18.39 4.07
CA ILE A 381 -13.85 19.00 3.22
C ILE A 381 -13.32 20.28 2.55
N TYR A 382 -13.87 20.61 1.36
CA TYR A 382 -13.53 21.84 0.66
C TYR A 382 -13.92 23.08 1.46
N LYS A 383 -13.09 24.13 1.40
CA LYS A 383 -13.24 25.37 2.18
C LYS A 383 -14.64 25.98 2.10
N GLN A 384 -15.22 26.05 0.89
CA GLN A 384 -16.57 26.59 0.69
C GLN A 384 -17.66 25.88 1.50
N TYR A 385 -17.50 24.58 1.77
CA TYR A 385 -18.44 23.80 2.58
C TYR A 385 -18.05 23.82 4.06
N PHE A 386 -16.74 23.82 4.36
CA PHE A 386 -16.24 24.02 5.72
C PHE A 386 -16.81 25.30 6.33
N ASP A 387 -16.77 26.43 5.61
CA ASP A 387 -17.27 27.71 6.09
C ASP A 387 -18.77 27.69 6.41
N LEU A 388 -19.55 26.90 5.67
CA LEU A 388 -20.98 26.73 5.91
C LEU A 388 -21.25 25.87 7.16
N ILE A 389 -20.44 24.84 7.39
CA ILE A 389 -20.53 24.02 8.61
C ILE A 389 -20.10 24.85 9.82
N ALA A 390 -18.96 25.55 9.70
CA ALA A 390 -18.37 26.36 10.75
C ALA A 390 -19.28 27.54 11.15
N SER A 391 -20.04 28.11 10.23
CA SER A 391 -21.06 29.14 10.52
C SER A 391 -22.37 28.57 11.07
N GLY A 392 -22.61 27.26 10.93
CA GLY A 392 -23.88 26.61 11.30
C GLY A 392 -24.98 26.74 10.25
N GLU A 393 -24.67 27.31 9.08
CA GLU A 393 -25.60 27.44 7.96
C GLU A 393 -25.88 26.09 7.27
N LYS A 394 -24.87 25.20 7.21
CA LYS A 394 -24.98 23.83 6.69
C LYS A 394 -25.09 22.86 7.87
N THR A 395 -26.22 22.18 7.96
CA THR A 395 -26.54 21.21 9.03
C THR A 395 -26.67 19.78 8.51
N VAL A 396 -26.64 19.55 7.20
CA VAL A 396 -26.66 18.21 6.60
C VAL A 396 -25.43 18.00 5.71
N GLU A 397 -24.54 17.11 6.11
CA GLU A 397 -23.39 16.66 5.31
C GLU A 397 -23.77 15.47 4.42
N VAL A 398 -23.35 15.51 3.15
CA VAL A 398 -23.69 14.50 2.13
C VAL A 398 -22.43 13.75 1.72
N ARG A 399 -22.49 12.41 1.78
CA ARG A 399 -21.40 11.52 1.34
C ARG A 399 -21.98 10.34 0.55
N VAL A 400 -21.12 9.66 -0.20
CA VAL A 400 -21.45 8.33 -0.74
C VAL A 400 -21.25 7.27 0.35
N ALA A 401 -22.04 6.20 0.28
CA ALA A 401 -22.11 5.18 1.31
C ALA A 401 -20.98 4.14 1.19
N TYR A 402 -19.73 4.59 1.27
CA TYR A 402 -18.60 3.70 1.61
C TYR A 402 -18.88 3.01 2.95
N ASP A 403 -18.37 1.81 3.15
CA ASP A 403 -18.66 1.07 4.40
C ASP A 403 -18.13 1.83 5.62
N SER A 404 -17.01 2.54 5.48
CA SER A 404 -16.53 3.44 6.52
C SER A 404 -17.51 4.55 6.89
N MET A 405 -18.24 5.11 5.94
CA MET A 405 -19.29 6.10 6.23
C MET A 405 -20.52 5.44 6.86
N LYS A 406 -20.86 4.21 6.46
CA LYS A 406 -21.97 3.43 7.07
C LYS A 406 -21.72 3.09 8.55
N ARG A 407 -20.45 3.08 9.00
CA ARG A 407 -20.07 2.84 10.40
C ARG A 407 -20.38 4.02 11.33
N ILE A 408 -20.59 5.23 10.79
CA ILE A 408 -20.95 6.43 11.58
C ILE A 408 -22.39 6.30 12.10
N LYS A 409 -22.59 6.62 13.37
CA LYS A 409 -23.86 6.52 14.09
C LYS A 409 -24.24 7.86 14.72
N VAL A 410 -25.53 7.97 15.09
CA VAL A 410 -26.02 9.09 15.90
C VAL A 410 -25.26 9.12 17.22
N GLY A 411 -24.80 10.31 17.61
CA GLY A 411 -23.98 10.56 18.79
C GLY A 411 -22.48 10.65 18.52
N ASP A 412 -21.99 10.12 17.39
CA ASP A 412 -20.57 10.18 17.02
C ASP A 412 -20.12 11.63 16.78
N LEU A 413 -18.84 11.89 17.05
CA LEU A 413 -18.20 13.18 16.83
C LEU A 413 -17.46 13.19 15.48
N LEU A 414 -17.77 14.17 14.65
CA LEU A 414 -17.09 14.41 13.38
C LEU A 414 -16.33 15.73 13.48
N ASN A 415 -15.01 15.66 13.30
CA ASN A 415 -14.17 16.84 13.21
C ASN A 415 -13.93 17.17 11.74
N PHE A 416 -14.65 18.16 11.22
CA PHE A 416 -14.42 18.62 9.86
C PHE A 416 -13.11 19.39 9.80
N THR A 417 -12.25 19.08 8.83
CA THR A 417 -10.94 19.74 8.68
C THR A 417 -10.81 20.38 7.31
N CYS A 418 -10.17 21.55 7.28
CA CYS A 418 -9.80 22.25 6.06
C CYS A 418 -8.50 23.02 6.29
N ARG A 419 -7.38 22.52 5.75
CA ARG A 419 -6.03 23.04 6.05
C ARG A 419 -5.81 23.05 7.57
N ASP A 420 -5.48 24.20 8.15
CA ASP A 420 -5.22 24.37 9.59
C ASP A 420 -6.50 24.63 10.42
N GLU A 421 -7.67 24.70 9.76
CA GLU A 421 -8.95 24.94 10.43
C GLU A 421 -9.68 23.63 10.73
N ASN A 422 -10.39 23.59 11.86
CA ASN A 422 -11.22 22.46 12.25
C ASN A 422 -12.54 22.91 12.88
N CYS A 423 -13.56 22.06 12.77
CA CYS A 423 -14.89 22.28 13.33
C CYS A 423 -15.46 20.97 13.85
N LEU A 424 -15.60 20.87 15.17
CA LEU A 424 -16.16 19.71 15.84
C LEU A 424 -17.68 19.73 15.78
N THR A 425 -18.28 18.61 15.39
CA THR A 425 -19.72 18.44 15.28
C THR A 425 -20.15 17.10 15.84
N ARG A 426 -21.43 16.98 16.20
CA ARG A 426 -22.08 15.75 16.64
C ARG A 426 -23.13 15.33 15.64
N VAL A 427 -23.17 14.06 15.30
CA VAL A 427 -24.20 13.49 14.42
C VAL A 427 -25.51 13.35 15.20
N THR A 428 -26.57 14.01 14.74
CA THR A 428 -27.91 13.97 15.34
C THR A 428 -28.86 13.04 14.59
N ARG A 429 -28.69 12.88 13.27
CA ARG A 429 -29.45 11.95 12.42
C ARG A 429 -28.59 11.40 11.29
N VAL A 430 -28.89 10.16 10.88
CA VAL A 430 -28.31 9.52 9.68
C VAL A 430 -29.40 9.19 8.67
N GLY A 431 -29.36 9.79 7.48
CA GLY A 431 -30.23 9.46 6.35
C GLY A 431 -29.54 8.54 5.33
N ARG A 432 -30.30 7.70 4.64
CA ARG A 432 -29.78 6.75 3.63
C ARG A 432 -30.69 6.75 2.40
N TYR A 433 -30.08 6.89 1.23
CA TYR A 433 -30.77 7.04 -0.06
C TYR A 433 -30.06 6.22 -1.13
N ARG A 434 -30.77 5.86 -2.20
CA ARG A 434 -30.16 5.15 -3.34
C ARG A 434 -29.41 6.09 -4.28
N THR A 435 -29.87 7.34 -4.41
CA THR A 435 -29.33 8.32 -5.37
C THR A 435 -29.36 9.74 -4.79
N PHE A 436 -28.54 10.65 -5.32
CA PHE A 436 -28.57 12.06 -4.93
C PHE A 436 -29.90 12.72 -5.26
N LYS A 437 -30.54 12.30 -6.35
CA LYS A 437 -31.87 12.80 -6.74
C LYS A 437 -32.95 12.42 -5.71
N GLU A 438 -32.91 11.20 -5.20
CA GLU A 438 -33.83 10.75 -4.14
C GLU A 438 -33.57 11.51 -2.82
N MET A 439 -32.30 11.69 -2.48
CA MET A 439 -31.90 12.49 -1.31
C MET A 439 -32.44 13.92 -1.40
N PHE A 440 -32.23 14.64 -2.52
CA PHE A 440 -32.76 16.00 -2.68
C PHE A 440 -34.30 16.07 -2.73
N GLY A 441 -34.97 14.97 -3.05
CA GLY A 441 -36.42 14.85 -2.91
C GLY A 441 -36.91 14.71 -1.45
N THR A 442 -36.00 14.50 -0.49
CA THR A 442 -36.33 14.24 0.93
C THR A 442 -35.69 15.24 1.89
N GLU A 443 -34.40 15.54 1.70
CA GLU A 443 -33.62 16.45 2.54
C GLU A 443 -33.87 17.92 2.15
N ASP A 444 -33.83 18.84 3.12
CA ASP A 444 -33.91 20.27 2.82
C ASP A 444 -32.64 20.73 2.09
N VAL A 445 -32.82 21.18 0.84
CA VAL A 445 -31.77 21.74 -0.01
C VAL A 445 -30.98 22.85 0.70
N LYS A 446 -31.65 23.65 1.55
CA LYS A 446 -30.98 24.71 2.32
C LYS A 446 -30.12 24.17 3.45
N ALA A 447 -30.50 23.06 4.08
CA ALA A 447 -29.71 22.41 5.11
C ALA A 447 -28.42 21.77 4.54
N VAL A 448 -28.44 21.37 3.26
CA VAL A 448 -27.27 20.83 2.55
C VAL A 448 -26.31 21.93 2.09
N ASN A 449 -26.83 22.99 1.45
CA ASN A 449 -26.07 24.20 1.12
C ASN A 449 -27.05 25.38 0.87
N PRO A 450 -27.14 26.35 1.79
CA PRO A 450 -28.12 27.43 1.66
C PRO A 450 -27.79 28.45 0.55
N ARG A 451 -26.58 28.38 -0.04
CA ARG A 451 -26.08 29.34 -1.03
C ARG A 451 -26.19 28.85 -2.47
N ALA A 452 -26.76 27.67 -2.72
CA ALA A 452 -26.88 27.10 -4.06
C ALA A 452 -28.25 26.45 -4.28
N THR A 453 -28.74 26.48 -5.52
CA THR A 453 -29.97 25.79 -5.93
C THR A 453 -29.75 24.26 -5.97
N GLU A 454 -30.83 23.48 -5.89
CA GLU A 454 -30.76 22.01 -5.99
C GLU A 454 -29.98 21.54 -7.23
N ALA A 455 -30.22 22.16 -8.39
CA ALA A 455 -29.56 21.79 -9.64
C ALA A 455 -28.05 22.09 -9.62
N GLU A 456 -27.62 23.17 -8.97
CA GLU A 456 -26.20 23.51 -8.79
C GLU A 456 -25.53 22.57 -7.80
N GLN A 457 -26.19 22.28 -6.67
CA GLN A 457 -25.68 21.34 -5.68
C GLN A 457 -25.54 19.93 -6.25
N LEU A 458 -26.53 19.45 -7.01
CA LEU A 458 -26.46 18.15 -7.66
C LEU A 458 -25.27 18.05 -8.61
N ARG A 459 -25.04 19.08 -9.45
CA ARG A 459 -23.87 19.12 -10.35
C ARG A 459 -22.56 19.14 -9.56
N ALA A 460 -22.47 19.94 -8.50
CA ALA A 460 -21.26 20.04 -7.68
C ALA A 460 -20.96 18.72 -6.96
N ILE A 461 -21.98 18.07 -6.39
CA ILE A 461 -21.84 16.78 -5.71
C ILE A 461 -21.46 15.69 -6.72
N GLN A 462 -22.06 15.66 -7.91
CA GLN A 462 -21.73 14.66 -8.94
C GLN A 462 -20.33 14.86 -9.55
N ALA A 463 -19.80 16.09 -9.53
CA ALA A 463 -18.41 16.35 -9.89
C ALA A 463 -17.43 15.76 -8.88
N ILE A 464 -17.81 15.69 -7.60
CA ILE A 464 -17.00 15.09 -6.52
C ILE A 464 -17.23 13.56 -6.47
N PHE A 465 -18.48 13.13 -6.64
CA PHE A 465 -18.93 11.74 -6.56
C PHE A 465 -19.60 11.34 -7.88
N PRO A 466 -18.82 10.89 -8.88
CA PRO A 466 -19.36 10.41 -10.15
C PRO A 466 -20.24 9.16 -9.97
N ALA A 467 -20.94 8.77 -11.04
CA ALA A 467 -21.98 7.73 -11.01
C ALA A 467 -21.56 6.40 -10.37
N HIS A 468 -20.31 5.97 -10.54
CA HIS A 468 -19.81 4.73 -9.92
C HIS A 468 -19.67 4.83 -8.39
N LYS A 469 -19.44 6.03 -7.84
CA LYS A 469 -19.46 6.30 -6.40
C LYS A 469 -20.88 6.44 -5.87
N GLU A 470 -21.76 7.11 -6.61
CA GLU A 470 -23.19 7.20 -6.28
C GLU A 470 -23.84 5.80 -6.21
N ALA A 471 -23.40 4.86 -7.04
CA ALA A 471 -23.89 3.47 -7.04
C ALA A 471 -23.65 2.72 -5.71
N LEU A 472 -22.75 3.22 -4.84
CA LEU A 472 -22.57 2.70 -3.48
C LEU A 472 -23.77 3.04 -2.55
N GLY A 473 -24.62 3.97 -2.98
CA GLY A 473 -25.66 4.62 -2.18
C GLY A 473 -25.21 5.99 -1.68
N VAL A 474 -26.16 6.76 -1.17
CA VAL A 474 -25.95 8.10 -0.59
C VAL A 474 -26.30 8.05 0.89
N ILE A 475 -25.46 8.67 1.72
CA ILE A 475 -25.66 8.79 3.15
C ILE A 475 -25.56 10.26 3.56
N THR A 476 -26.44 10.68 4.45
CA THR A 476 -26.45 12.03 5.00
C THR A 476 -26.24 11.99 6.50
N PHE A 477 -25.52 12.97 7.01
CA PHE A 477 -25.31 13.19 8.43
C PHE A 477 -25.88 14.55 8.79
N GLU A 478 -26.96 14.56 9.56
CA GLU A 478 -27.38 15.79 10.22
C GLU A 478 -26.43 16.05 11.38
N ILE A 479 -25.87 17.26 11.42
CA ILE A 479 -24.77 17.64 12.28
C ILE A 479 -25.09 18.89 13.07
N GLU A 480 -24.70 18.90 14.33
CA GLU A 480 -24.76 20.05 15.22
C GLU A 480 -23.36 20.39 15.70
N ARG A 481 -22.98 21.67 15.70
CA ARG A 481 -21.66 22.09 16.19
C ARG A 481 -21.54 21.79 17.69
N VAL A 482 -20.40 21.26 18.09
CA VAL A 482 -20.05 21.08 19.50
C VAL A 482 -19.19 22.27 19.90
N ASN A 483 -19.65 23.04 20.88
CA ASN A 483 -18.83 24.10 21.46
C ASN A 483 -17.70 23.45 22.27
N PRO A 484 -16.45 23.93 22.18
CA PRO A 484 -15.34 23.37 22.95
C PRO A 484 -15.49 23.49 24.47
N ASP A 485 -16.43 24.33 24.93
CA ASP A 485 -16.66 24.67 26.34
C ASP A 485 -17.85 23.90 26.97
N GLU A 486 -18.51 23.00 26.23
CA GLU A 486 -19.54 22.05 26.70
C GLU A 486 -19.03 20.60 26.69
#